data_AF-A0AAJ4XBY3-F1
#
_entry.id   AF-A0AAJ4XBY3-F1
#
_cell.length_a   1.000
_cell.length_b   1.000
_cell.length_c   1.000
_cell.angle_alpha   90.00
_cell.angle_beta   90.00
_cell.angle_gamma   90.00
#
_symmetry.space_group_name_H-M   'P 1'
#
loop_
_entity.id
_entity.type
_entity.pdbx_description
1 polymer ?
#
loop_
_entity_poly.entity_id
_entity_poly.type
_entity_poly.pdbx_seq_one_letter_code
_entity_poly.pdbx_strand_id
1 'polypeptide(L)'
;MDKLLKFKKYISVVCCSLIIIACNNHNRNFRYVQTIPDSLRTEEEKIIAHKLIEVLVQDIYVQDNKVALKSSKSDFKSKGIPLEYFNKLKDDIKITNKYLNSNKVNNMQELVDSLKSNLKSELEK
;
A
#
# COMPACT_ATOMS: atom_id res chain seq x y z
N MET A 1 7.58 3.45 28.77
CA MET A 1 6.42 2.90 28.03
C MET A 1 5.85 3.84 26.95
N ASP A 2 6.17 5.14 26.92
CA ASP A 2 5.62 6.10 25.94
C ASP A 2 6.04 5.94 24.47
N LYS A 3 7.23 5.40 24.19
CA LYS A 3 7.71 5.26 22.79
C LYS A 3 6.92 4.23 21.99
N LEU A 4 6.50 3.13 22.63
CA LEU A 4 5.70 2.06 22.03
C LEU A 4 4.29 2.53 21.63
N LEU A 5 3.69 3.43 22.42
CA LEU A 5 2.35 3.96 22.16
C LEU A 5 2.34 4.95 20.98
N LYS A 6 3.39 5.78 20.85
CA LYS A 6 3.57 6.67 19.70
C LYS A 6 3.82 5.88 18.41
N PHE A 7 4.59 4.80 18.48
CA PHE A 7 4.89 3.92 17.35
C PHE A 7 3.64 3.25 16.78
N LYS A 8 2.77 2.71 17.64
CA LYS A 8 1.49 2.12 17.22
C LYS A 8 0.54 3.13 16.57
N LYS A 9 0.50 4.38 17.06
CA LYS A 9 -0.27 5.46 16.41
C LYS A 9 0.27 5.81 15.03
N TYR A 10 1.59 5.88 14.86
CA TYR A 10 2.22 6.14 13.56
C TYR A 10 2.02 4.99 12.55
N ILE A 11 2.14 3.73 13.00
CA ILE A 11 1.85 2.54 12.18
C ILE A 11 0.39 2.54 11.73
N SER A 12 -0.55 2.82 12.64
CA SER A 12 -1.95 2.96 12.30
C SER A 12 -2.16 4.07 11.28
N VAL A 13 -1.49 5.22 11.40
CA VAL A 13 -1.59 6.33 10.43
C VAL A 13 -0.93 6.01 9.08
N VAL A 14 0.11 5.17 9.01
CA VAL A 14 0.77 4.77 7.73
C VAL A 14 -0.01 3.68 7.00
N CYS A 15 -0.47 2.64 7.71
CA CYS A 15 -1.45 1.70 7.16
C CYS A 15 -2.72 2.45 6.75
N CYS A 16 -3.20 3.35 7.59
CA CYS A 16 -4.32 4.20 7.24
C CYS A 16 -3.98 5.26 6.19
N SER A 17 -2.75 5.65 5.84
CA SER A 17 -2.56 6.63 4.74
C SER A 17 -2.47 5.95 3.40
N LEU A 18 -1.89 4.75 3.32
CA LEU A 18 -1.97 3.92 2.12
C LEU A 18 -3.38 3.34 1.91
N ILE A 19 -4.18 3.20 2.98
CA ILE A 19 -5.58 2.74 2.91
C ILE A 19 -6.61 3.89 2.91
N ILE A 20 -6.41 5.04 3.56
CA ILE A 20 -7.34 6.20 3.57
C ILE A 20 -7.27 6.99 2.24
N ILE A 21 -6.18 6.88 1.46
CA ILE A 21 -6.25 7.35 0.06
C ILE A 21 -7.12 6.40 -0.81
N ALA A 22 -7.72 5.35 -0.24
CA ALA A 22 -8.89 4.70 -0.85
C ALA A 22 -10.17 5.58 -0.82
N CYS A 23 -10.19 6.70 -0.10
CA CYS A 23 -11.33 7.63 -0.08
C CYS A 23 -11.27 8.70 -1.18
N ASN A 24 -10.14 8.90 -1.87
CA ASN A 24 -10.08 9.76 -3.06
C ASN A 24 -10.05 8.88 -4.31
N ASN A 25 -11.25 8.46 -4.71
CA ASN A 25 -11.47 7.70 -5.93
C ASN A 25 -11.19 8.60 -7.14
N HIS A 26 -9.94 8.63 -7.61
CA HIS A 26 -9.55 9.46 -8.77
C HIS A 26 -10.12 8.92 -10.09
N ASN A 27 -10.66 7.69 -10.11
CA ASN A 27 -11.34 7.12 -11.26
C ASN A 27 -12.71 6.54 -10.86
N ARG A 28 -13.77 7.32 -11.04
CA ARG A 28 -15.16 6.90 -10.74
C ARG A 28 -15.63 5.68 -11.54
N ASN A 29 -14.92 5.32 -12.61
CA ASN A 29 -15.27 4.21 -13.49
C ASN A 29 -14.54 2.91 -13.17
N PHE A 30 -13.63 2.89 -12.19
CA PHE A 30 -12.90 1.68 -11.80
C PHE A 30 -13.25 1.26 -10.38
N ARG A 31 -13.74 0.03 -10.23
CA ARG A 31 -14.08 -0.55 -8.93
C ARG A 31 -12.85 -1.22 -8.32
N TYR A 32 -12.31 -0.60 -7.29
CA TYR A 32 -11.11 -1.07 -6.61
C TYR A 32 -11.43 -2.15 -5.56
N VAL A 33 -10.70 -3.28 -5.57
CA VAL A 33 -10.97 -4.43 -4.68
C VAL A 33 -10.83 -4.09 -3.19
N GLN A 34 -9.97 -3.13 -2.83
CA GLN A 34 -9.82 -2.67 -1.44
C GLN A 34 -11.03 -1.89 -0.91
N THR A 35 -11.96 -1.48 -1.80
CA THR A 35 -13.22 -0.81 -1.41
C THR A 35 -14.38 -1.78 -1.25
N ILE A 36 -14.18 -3.05 -1.63
CA ILE A 36 -15.20 -4.10 -1.54
C ILE A 36 -14.92 -4.91 -0.26
N PRO A 37 -15.92 -5.10 0.62
CA PRO A 37 -15.80 -5.99 1.76
C PRO A 37 -15.41 -7.41 1.32
N ASP A 38 -14.53 -8.06 2.09
CA ASP A 38 -13.98 -9.39 1.77
C ASP A 38 -15.07 -10.43 1.46
N SER A 39 -16.19 -10.39 2.20
CA SER A 39 -17.34 -11.28 2.02
C SER A 39 -18.10 -11.08 0.70
N LEU A 40 -17.93 -9.93 0.05
CA LEU A 40 -18.61 -9.57 -1.19
C LEU A 40 -17.69 -9.64 -2.42
N ARG A 41 -16.41 -10.01 -2.24
CA ARG A 41 -15.47 -10.15 -3.35
C ARG A 41 -15.74 -11.42 -4.15
N THR A 42 -15.71 -11.29 -5.48
CA THR A 42 -15.65 -12.47 -6.36
C THR A 42 -14.29 -13.17 -6.24
N GLU A 43 -14.17 -14.39 -6.77
CA GLU A 43 -12.90 -15.11 -6.77
C GLU A 43 -11.81 -14.36 -7.54
N GLU A 44 -12.15 -13.74 -8.67
CA GLU A 44 -11.22 -12.89 -9.43
C GLU A 44 -10.75 -11.69 -8.60
N GLU A 45 -11.65 -11.06 -7.84
CA GLU A 45 -11.32 -9.92 -6.98
C GLU A 45 -10.44 -10.32 -5.80
N LYS A 46 -10.64 -11.52 -5.24
CA LYS A 46 -9.75 -12.09 -4.22
C LYS A 46 -8.35 -12.34 -4.78
N ILE A 47 -8.25 -12.90 -5.99
CA ILE A 47 -6.96 -13.11 -6.67
C ILE A 47 -6.26 -11.78 -6.91
N ILE A 48 -6.96 -10.75 -7.38
CA ILE A 48 -6.39 -9.41 -7.56
C ILE A 48 -5.93 -8.83 -6.22
N ALA A 49 -6.74 -8.93 -5.17
CA ALA A 49 -6.37 -8.46 -3.83
C ALA A 49 -5.08 -9.15 -3.33
N HIS A 50 -4.98 -10.46 -3.49
CA HIS A 50 -3.79 -11.23 -3.12
C HIS A 50 -2.54 -10.76 -3.88
N LYS A 51 -2.64 -10.63 -5.22
CA LYS A 51 -1.53 -10.13 -6.06
C LYS A 51 -1.09 -8.72 -5.68
N LEU A 52 -2.02 -7.86 -5.25
CA LEU A 52 -1.69 -6.51 -4.78
C LEU A 52 -0.93 -6.56 -3.45
N ILE A 53 -1.31 -7.45 -2.52
CA ILE A 53 -0.58 -7.66 -1.26
C ILE A 53 0.84 -8.16 -1.57
N GLU A 54 0.99 -9.11 -2.50
CA GLU A 54 2.32 -9.58 -2.92
C GLU A 54 3.19 -8.44 -3.45
N VAL A 55 2.66 -7.57 -4.30
CA VAL A 55 3.36 -6.38 -4.80
C VAL A 55 3.78 -5.46 -3.65
N LEU A 56 2.89 -5.20 -2.68
CA LEU A 56 3.20 -4.35 -1.53
C LEU A 56 4.32 -4.95 -0.66
N VAL A 57 4.36 -6.28 -0.51
CA VAL A 57 5.38 -6.96 0.29
C VAL A 57 6.72 -7.05 -0.44
N GLN A 58 6.70 -7.40 -1.72
CA GLN A 58 7.90 -7.73 -2.50
C GLN A 58 8.52 -6.51 -3.19
N ASP A 59 7.70 -5.61 -3.71
CA ASP A 59 8.15 -4.58 -4.66
C ASP A 59 8.29 -3.19 -4.04
N ILE A 60 7.71 -2.94 -2.86
CA ILE A 60 7.91 -1.69 -2.12
C ILE A 60 9.24 -1.74 -1.37
N TYR A 61 10.03 -0.68 -1.43
CA TYR A 61 11.27 -0.54 -0.67
C TYR A 61 11.50 0.90 -0.25
N VAL A 62 12.51 1.14 0.59
CA VAL A 62 12.90 2.48 1.02
C VAL A 62 14.25 2.83 0.42
N GLN A 63 14.34 4.02 -0.15
CA GLN A 63 15.59 4.61 -0.62
C GLN A 63 15.62 6.08 -0.20
N ASP A 64 16.70 6.51 0.45
CA ASP A 64 16.89 7.88 0.94
C ASP A 64 15.70 8.37 1.80
N ASN A 65 15.21 7.50 2.70
CA ASN A 65 14.06 7.73 3.56
C ASN A 65 12.75 8.06 2.80
N LYS A 66 12.62 7.55 1.57
CA LYS A 66 11.40 7.64 0.74
C LYS A 66 10.95 6.25 0.32
N VAL A 67 9.64 6.07 0.22
CA VAL A 67 9.03 4.86 -0.35
C VAL A 67 9.26 4.87 -1.86
N ALA A 68 9.70 3.74 -2.40
CA ALA A 68 9.88 3.50 -3.82
C ALA A 68 9.23 2.17 -4.22
N LEU A 69 8.89 2.06 -5.50
CA LEU A 69 8.29 0.86 -6.10
C LEU A 69 9.25 0.30 -7.15
N LYS A 70 9.60 -0.98 -7.01
CA LYS A 70 10.48 -1.71 -7.93
C LYS A 70 9.76 -2.05 -9.23
N SER A 71 8.51 -2.49 -9.14
CA SER A 71 7.70 -2.91 -10.28
C SER A 71 7.34 -1.75 -11.22
N SER A 72 7.24 -2.09 -12.50
CA SER A 72 6.85 -1.24 -13.62
C SER A 72 5.38 -1.49 -14.05
N LYS A 73 4.88 -0.69 -14.99
CA LYS A 73 3.56 -0.89 -15.61
C LYS A 73 3.46 -2.27 -16.29
N SER A 74 4.53 -2.69 -16.97
CA SER A 74 4.58 -3.99 -17.65
C SER A 74 4.52 -5.16 -16.67
N ASP A 75 5.11 -5.02 -15.47
CA ASP A 75 5.07 -6.07 -14.44
C ASP A 75 3.66 -6.25 -13.89
N PHE A 76 2.90 -5.17 -13.71
CA PHE A 76 1.49 -5.26 -13.33
C PHE A 76 0.67 -5.97 -14.41
N LYS A 77 0.88 -5.59 -15.67
CA LYS A 77 0.19 -6.21 -16.80
C LYS A 77 0.51 -7.71 -16.92
N SER A 78 1.77 -8.12 -16.75
CA SER A 78 2.17 -9.54 -16.82
C SER A 78 1.62 -10.36 -15.65
N LYS A 79 1.49 -9.75 -14.45
CA LYS A 79 0.82 -10.34 -13.28
C LYS A 79 -0.71 -10.39 -13.44
N GLY A 80 -1.27 -9.82 -14.51
CA GLY A 80 -2.72 -9.74 -14.72
C GLY A 80 -3.41 -8.75 -13.77
N ILE A 81 -2.66 -7.76 -13.25
CA ILE A 81 -3.19 -6.70 -12.40
C ILE A 81 -3.59 -5.51 -13.31
N PRO A 82 -4.82 -4.99 -13.19
CA PRO A 82 -5.24 -3.80 -13.94
C PRO A 82 -4.30 -2.60 -13.74
N LEU A 83 -4.06 -1.83 -14.80
CA LEU A 83 -3.10 -0.72 -14.79
C LEU A 83 -3.54 0.43 -13.87
N GLU A 84 -4.83 0.53 -13.57
CA GLU A 84 -5.42 1.45 -12.62
C GLU A 84 -4.77 1.31 -11.23
N TYR A 85 -4.43 0.08 -10.81
CA TYR A 85 -3.72 -0.14 -9.56
C TYR A 85 -2.28 0.37 -9.60
N PHE A 86 -1.58 0.22 -10.73
CA PHE A 86 -0.23 0.78 -10.85
C PHE A 86 -0.24 2.31 -10.75
N ASN A 87 -1.14 2.95 -11.50
CA ASN A 87 -1.25 4.41 -11.51
C ASN A 87 -1.60 4.93 -10.11
N LYS A 88 -2.59 4.30 -9.47
CA LYS A 88 -2.99 4.63 -8.10
C LYS A 88 -1.83 4.45 -7.10
N LEU A 89 -1.12 3.32 -7.14
CA LEU A 89 -0.02 3.05 -6.22
C LEU A 89 1.13 4.06 -6.39
N LYS A 90 1.46 4.44 -7.63
CA LYS A 90 2.46 5.49 -7.90
C LYS A 90 2.05 6.84 -7.30
N ASP A 91 0.77 7.21 -7.44
CA ASP A 91 0.24 8.46 -6.87
C ASP A 91 0.24 8.41 -5.34
N ASP A 92 -0.20 7.29 -4.75
CA ASP A 92 -0.23 7.09 -3.30
C ASP A 92 1.20 7.17 -2.71
N ILE A 93 2.20 6.58 -3.37
CA ILE A 93 3.62 6.71 -2.98
C ILE A 93 4.09 8.16 -3.05
N LYS A 94 3.76 8.89 -4.13
CA LYS A 94 4.14 10.30 -4.29
C LYS A 94 3.54 11.18 -3.20
N ILE A 95 2.25 10.98 -2.90
CA ILE A 95 1.53 11.70 -1.85
C ILE A 95 2.13 11.38 -0.47
N THR A 96 2.35 10.10 -0.19
CA THR A 96 2.94 9.61 1.06
C THR A 96 4.32 10.22 1.29
N ASN A 97 5.21 10.16 0.29
CA ASN A 97 6.54 10.77 0.38
C ASN A 97 6.47 12.29 0.59
N LYS A 98 5.55 12.99 -0.09
CA LYS A 98 5.34 14.43 0.11
C LYS A 98 4.90 14.72 1.55
N TYR A 99 3.90 14.01 2.04
CA TYR A 99 3.36 14.19 3.39
C TYR A 99 4.43 13.93 4.45
N LEU A 100 5.12 12.79 4.36
CA LEU A 100 6.11 12.39 5.37
C LEU A 100 7.34 13.32 5.36
N ASN A 101 7.77 13.78 4.18
CA ASN A 101 8.84 14.78 4.09
C ASN A 101 8.43 16.13 4.71
N SER A 102 7.21 16.62 4.44
CA SER A 102 6.70 17.85 5.06
C SER A 102 6.60 17.75 6.58
N ASN A 103 6.42 16.54 7.12
CA ASN A 103 6.35 16.27 8.55
C ASN A 103 7.70 15.81 9.16
N LYS A 104 8.80 15.88 8.40
CA LYS A 104 10.16 15.51 8.84
C LYS A 104 10.26 14.09 9.43
N VAL A 105 9.46 13.16 8.90
CA VAL A 105 9.52 11.76 9.30
C VAL A 105 10.80 11.14 8.76
N ASN A 106 11.62 10.53 9.61
CA ASN A 106 12.96 10.02 9.29
C ASN A 106 13.13 8.51 9.52
N ASN A 107 12.05 7.80 9.83
CA ASN A 107 12.05 6.37 10.10
C ASN A 107 11.24 5.57 9.06
N MET A 108 11.35 5.93 7.79
CA MET A 108 10.58 5.31 6.70
C MET A 108 10.80 3.79 6.60
N GLN A 109 12.04 3.34 6.82
CA GLN A 109 12.39 1.93 6.78
C GLN A 109 11.55 1.12 7.79
N GLU A 110 11.48 1.59 9.03
CA GLU A 110 10.71 0.94 10.08
C GLU A 110 9.20 0.90 9.76
N LEU A 111 8.67 1.98 9.18
CA LEU A 111 7.26 2.07 8.78
C LEU A 111 6.93 1.08 7.65
N VAL A 112 7.80 0.97 6.66
CA VAL A 112 7.65 0.00 5.55
C VAL A 112 7.81 -1.44 6.06
N ASP A 113 8.78 -1.72 6.91
CA ASP A 113 8.98 -3.06 7.48
C ASP A 113 7.79 -3.49 8.34
N SER A 114 7.23 -2.57 9.13
CA SER A 114 6.01 -2.84 9.90
C SER A 114 4.82 -3.13 8.99
N LEU A 115 4.63 -2.34 7.91
CA LEU A 115 3.58 -2.60 6.92
C LEU A 115 3.74 -3.99 6.30
N LYS A 116 4.95 -4.32 5.84
CA LYS A 116 5.23 -5.63 5.22
C LYS A 116 4.99 -6.77 6.19
N SER A 117 5.38 -6.64 7.45
CA SER A 117 5.12 -7.65 8.48
C SER A 117 3.62 -7.90 8.66
N ASN A 118 2.81 -6.83 8.71
CA ASN A 118 1.35 -6.96 8.85
C ASN A 118 0.68 -7.55 7.60
N LEU A 119 1.23 -7.30 6.41
CA LEU A 119 0.69 -7.82 5.16
C LEU A 119 1.09 -9.28 4.92
N LYS A 120 2.27 -9.71 5.37
CA LYS A 120 2.71 -11.11 5.25
C LYS A 120 1.75 -12.08 5.94
N SER A 121 1.19 -11.71 7.10
CA SER A 121 0.18 -12.54 7.77
C SER A 121 -1.12 -12.69 6.99
N GLU A 122 -1.38 -11.85 5.97
CA GLU A 122 -2.52 -12.01 5.06
C GLU A 122 -2.19 -12.90 3.85
N LEU A 123 -0.91 -13.13 3.54
CA LEU A 123 -0.48 -14.07 2.49
C LEU A 123 -0.38 -15.52 2.98
N GLU A 124 -0.31 -15.73 4.29
CA GLU A 124 -0.18 -17.04 4.93
C GLU A 124 -1.53 -17.70 5.29
N LYS A 125 -2.65 -17.01 5.03
CA LYS A 125 -4.03 -17.52 5.23
C LYS A 125 -4.57 -18.15 3.96
#